data_AF-A0A382YMH2-F1
#
_entry.id   AF-A0A382YMH2-F1
#
_cell.length_a   1.000
_cell.length_b   1.000
_cell.length_c   1.000
_cell.angle_alpha   90.00
_cell.angle_beta   90.00
_cell.angle_gamma   90.00
#
_symmetry.space_group_name_H-M   'P 1'
#
loop_
_entity.id
_entity.type
_entity.pdbx_description
1 polymer ?
#
loop_
_entity_poly.entity_id
_entity_poly.type
_entity_poly.pdbx_seq_one_letter_code
_entity_poly.pdbx_strand_id
1 'polypeptide(L)' 'MAKILEIRVIRARPGGSWAIVKVLTDQPGLWGIGSANDVHHG' A
#
# COMPACT_ATOMS: atom_id res chain seq x y z
N MET A 1 3.68 -13.07 16.45
CA MET A 1 2.97 -12.88 15.17
C MET A 1 2.84 -11.40 14.97
N ALA A 2 3.33 -10.87 13.85
CA ALA A 2 3.26 -9.44 13.57
C ALA A 2 1.81 -9.01 13.29
N LYS A 3 1.40 -7.87 13.83
CA LYS A 3 0.10 -7.25 13.58
C LYS A 3 0.27 -6.01 12.72
N ILE A 4 -0.70 -5.76 11.84
CA ILE A 4 -0.74 -4.53 11.04
C ILE A 4 -1.11 -3.36 11.98
N LEU A 5 -0.30 -2.31 11.94
CA LEU A 5 -0.55 -1.06 12.67
C LEU A 5 -1.16 0.00 11.77
N GLU A 6 -0.67 0.10 10.54
CA GLU A 6 -1.04 1.18 9.64
C GLU A 6 -1.01 0.71 8.17
N ILE A 7 -1.95 1.22 7.39
CA ILE A 7 -2.01 1.07 5.95
C ILE A 7 -2.07 2.47 5.34
N ARG A 8 -1.14 2.80 4.44
CA ARG A 8 -1.15 4.05 3.68
C ARG A 8 -1.23 3.78 2.19
N VAL A 9 -2.10 4.54 1.52
CA VAL A 9 -2.12 4.62 0.05
C VAL A 9 -1.28 5.82 -0.38
N ILE A 10 -0.33 5.57 -1.27
CA ILE A 10 0.58 6.57 -1.84
C ILE A 10 0.26 6.69 -3.32
N ARG A 11 -0.26 7.84 -3.73
CA ARG A 11 -0.51 8.20 -5.14
C ARG A 11 0.64 9.08 -5.62
N ALA A 12 1.56 8.50 -6.39
CA ALA A 12 2.75 9.20 -6.88
C ALA A 12 2.48 10.11 -8.09
N ARG A 13 1.40 9.84 -8.84
CA ARG A 13 0.99 10.64 -10.00
C ARG A 13 -0.48 11.07 -9.87
N PRO A 14 -0.81 12.37 -10.00
CA PRO A 14 -2.19 12.83 -10.11
C PRO A 14 -2.90 12.12 -11.27
N GLY A 15 -4.09 11.56 -11.02
CA GLY A 15 -4.88 10.84 -12.03
C GLY A 15 -4.35 9.48 -12.47
N GLY A 16 -3.22 9.00 -11.92
CA GLY A 16 -2.69 7.67 -12.23
C GLY A 16 -3.54 6.56 -11.60
N SER A 17 -3.87 5.53 -12.39
CA SER A 17 -4.63 4.35 -11.94
C SER A 17 -3.89 3.51 -10.90
N TRP A 18 -2.56 3.50 -10.96
CA TRP A 18 -1.71 2.71 -10.08
C TRP A 18 -1.47 3.42 -8.74
N ALA A 19 -1.71 2.71 -7.64
CA ALA A 19 -1.44 3.14 -6.29
C ALA A 19 -0.39 2.24 -5.63
N ILE A 20 0.44 2.82 -4.77
CA ILE A 20 1.35 2.06 -3.91
C ILE A 20 0.71 1.96 -2.53
N VAL A 21 0.62 0.76 -1.98
CA VAL A 21 0.16 0.50 -0.62
C VAL A 21 1.36 0.21 0.25
N LYS A 22 1.54 0.97 1.34
CA LYS A 22 2.54 0.72 2.37
C LYS A 22 1.86 0.17 3.61
N VAL A 23 2.38 -0.93 4.13
CA VAL A 23 1.89 -1.59 5.35
C VAL A 23 2.99 -1.53 6.41
N LEU A 24 2.64 -1.02 7.59
CA LEU A 24 3.49 -1.05 8.77
C LEU A 24 3.00 -2.12 9.75
N THR A 25 3.93 -2.78 10.43
CA THR A 25 3.61 -3.76 11.46
C THR A 25 4.14 -3.33 12.83
N ASP A 26 3.68 -4.01 13.89
CA ASP A 26 4.18 -3.84 15.25
C ASP A 26 5.55 -4.47 15.50
N GLN A 27 6.10 -5.19 14.52
CA GLN A 27 7.44 -5.75 14.59
C GLN A 27 8.48 -4.76 14.03
N PRO A 28 9.48 -4.33 14.82
CA PRO A 28 10.51 -3.40 14.36
C PRO A 28 11.22 -3.90 13.09
N GLY A 29 11.31 -3.02 12.09
CA GLY A 29 11.96 -3.31 10.80
C GLY A 29 11.12 -4.15 9.83
N LEU A 30 9.97 -4.69 10.25
CA LEU A 30 9.07 -5.42 9.35
C LEU A 30 7.99 -4.49 8.79
N TRP A 31 8.10 -4.23 7.50
CA TRP A 31 7.13 -3.46 6.73
C TRP A 31 7.13 -3.95 5.27
N GLY A 32 6.08 -3.62 4.53
CA GLY A 32 5.94 -4.03 3.14
C GLY A 32 5.40 -2.91 2.28
N ILE A 33 5.69 -2.99 0.98
CA ILE A 33 5.07 -2.19 -0.07
C ILE A 33 4.51 -3.11 -1.15
N GLY A 34 3.36 -2.74 -1.69
CA GLY A 34 2.71 -3.46 -2.78
C GLY A 34 2.07 -2.50 -3.77
N SER A 35 1.90 -2.95 -5.00
CA SER A 35 1.13 -2.26 -6.02
C SER A 35 -0.34 -2.65 -5.98
N ALA A 36 -1.23 -1.69 -6.13
CA ALA A 36 -2.65 -1.90 -6.30
C ALA A 36 -3.20 -0.97 -7.40
N ASN A 37 -4.29 -1.37 -8.02
CA ASN A 37 -5.08 -0.50 -8.87
C ASN A 37 -6.55 -0.89 -8.71
N ASP A 38 -7.42 0.09 -8.80
CA ASP A 38 -8.87 -0.04 -8.69
C ASP A 38 -9.55 0.13 -10.05
N VAL A 39 -8.80 -0.07 -11.14
CA VAL A 39 -9.32 0.06 -12.50
C VAL A 39 -9.86 -1.28 -12.98
N HIS A 40 -11.12 -1.27 -13.39
CA HIS A 40 -11.74 -2.37 -14.11
C HIS A 40 -11.56 -2.13 -15.61
N HIS A 41 -10.96 -3.08 -16.33
CA HIS A 41 -11.02 -3.11 -17.79
C HIS A 41 -12.26 -3.91 -18.17
N GLY A 42 -13.26 -3.21 -18.73
CA GLY A 42 -14.45 -3.82 -19.33
C GLY A 42 -14.18 -4.43 -20.70
#